data_AF-A0A5C1APD2-F1
#
_entry.id   AF-A0A5C1APD2-F1
#
_cell.length_a   1.000
_cell.length_b   1.000
_cell.length_c   1.000
_cell.angle_alpha   90.00
_cell.angle_beta   90.00
_cell.angle_gamma   90.00
#
_symmetry.space_group_name_H-M   'P 1'
#
loop_
_entity.id
_entity.type
_entity.pdbx_description
1 polymer ?
#
loop_
_entity_poly.entity_id
_entity_poly.type
_entity_poly.pdbx_seq_one_letter_code
_entity_poly.pdbx_strand_id
1 'polypeptide(L)' 'MKITVKVREVYGNKTIYPVCDKAKLFAKMLGQKTLTHSNLCLIEQIGFLIEAEQQTLAA' A
#
# COMPACT_ATOMS: atom_id res chain seq x y z
N MET A 1 -0.25 3.37 14.78
CA MET A 1 -1.00 4.08 13.70
C MET A 1 -1.14 3.14 12.50
N LYS A 2 -2.06 3.35 11.56
CA LYS A 2 -2.22 2.44 10.41
C LYS A 2 -2.28 3.12 9.04
N ILE A 3 -1.84 2.41 8.02
CA ILE A 3 -2.06 2.73 6.61
C ILE A 3 -2.84 1.60 5.92
N THR A 4 -3.62 1.97 4.91
CA THR A 4 -4.37 1.00 4.11
C THR A 4 -3.83 1.00 2.69
N VAL A 5 -3.59 -0.19 2.15
CA VAL A 5 -3.10 -0.42 0.79
C VAL A 5 -4.01 -1.39 0.05
N LYS A 6 -4.00 -1.34 -1.27
CA LYS A 6 -4.73 -2.26 -2.14
C LYS A 6 -3.75 -2.99 -3.02
N VAL A 7 -3.73 -4.32 -2.93
CA VAL A 7 -2.92 -5.15 -3.81
C VAL A 7 -3.74 -5.51 -5.03
N ARG A 8 -3.20 -5.23 -6.22
CA ARG A 8 -3.79 -5.62 -7.50
C ARG A 8 -2.78 -6.40 -8.32
N GLU A 9 -3.27 -7.37 -9.07
CA GLU A 9 -2.48 -8.03 -10.10
C GLU A 9 -2.69 -7.29 -11.42
N VAL A 10 -1.60 -6.84 -12.03
CA VAL A 10 -1.59 -6.09 -13.29
C VAL A 10 -0.60 -6.79 -14.22
N TYR A 11 -1.13 -7.45 -15.26
CA TYR A 11 -0.35 -8.24 -16.21
C TYR A 11 0.60 -9.25 -15.52
N GLY A 12 0.09 -9.98 -14.52
CA GLY A 12 0.87 -10.95 -13.73
C GLY A 12 1.79 -10.34 -12.65
N ASN A 13 1.84 -9.01 -12.52
CA ASN A 13 2.65 -8.32 -11.51
C ASN A 13 1.79 -7.82 -10.35
N LYS A 14 2.20 -8.12 -9.12
CA LYS A 14 1.56 -7.58 -7.91
C LYS A 14 1.96 -6.13 -7.71
N THR A 15 0.99 -5.24 -7.79
CA THR A 15 1.15 -3.79 -7.61
C THR A 15 0.40 -3.34 -6.35
N ILE A 16 1.05 -2.55 -5.49
CA ILE A 16 0.51 -2.15 -4.19
C ILE A 16 0.14 -0.67 -4.25
N TYR A 17 -1.15 -0.38 -4.26
CA TYR A 17 -1.67 0.98 -4.33
C TYR A 17 -1.94 1.55 -2.95
N PRO A 18 -1.51 2.80 -2.66
CA PRO A 18 -1.89 3.48 -1.42
C PRO A 18 -3.38 3.87 -1.46
N VAL A 19 -4.14 3.55 -0.40
CA VAL A 19 -5.59 3.84 -0.32
C VAL A 19 -5.86 5.08 0.53
N CYS A 20 -5.31 5.15 1.74
CA CYS A 20 -5.52 6.26 2.67
C CYS A 20 -4.50 7.40 2.46
N ASP A 21 -4.78 8.59 3.01
CA ASP A 21 -3.94 9.78 2.80
C ASP A 21 -2.52 9.62 3.33
N LYS A 22 -2.34 8.89 4.44
CA LYS A 22 -1.01 8.57 4.97
C LYS A 22 -0.22 7.68 4.02
N ALA A 23 -0.85 6.65 3.45
CA ALA A 23 -0.21 5.80 2.44
C ALA A 23 0.17 6.60 1.19
N LYS A 24 -0.72 7.50 0.74
CA LYS A 24 -0.48 8.38 -0.42
C LYS A 24 0.65 9.38 -0.15
N LEU A 25 0.74 9.89 1.07
CA LEU A 25 1.82 10.77 1.50
C LEU A 25 3.17 10.05 1.44
N PHE A 26 3.26 8.82 1.94
CA PHE A 26 4.47 8.01 1.82
C PHE A 26 4.86 7.80 0.35
N ALA A 27 3.91 7.42 -0.50
CA ALA A 27 4.17 7.25 -1.93
C ALA A 27 4.71 8.56 -2.56
N LYS A 28 4.10 9.71 -2.24
CA LYS A 28 4.55 11.03 -2.69
C LYS A 28 5.95 11.39 -2.19
N MET A 29 6.25 11.15 -0.92
CA MET A 29 7.57 11.41 -0.33
C MET A 29 8.67 10.56 -0.98
N LEU A 30 8.32 9.32 -1.36
CA LEU A 30 9.23 8.39 -2.05
C LEU A 30 9.31 8.64 -3.57
N GLY A 31 8.54 9.60 -4.11
CA GLY A 31 8.51 9.90 -5.54
C GLY A 31 7.83 8.82 -6.40
N GLN A 32 6.93 8.03 -5.82
CA GLN A 32 6.31 6.86 -6.46
C GLN A 32 4.78 6.96 -6.46
N LYS A 33 4.12 6.32 -7.43
CA LYS A 33 2.65 6.22 -7.49
C LYS A 33 2.11 5.03 -6.69
N THR A 34 2.93 4.00 -6.55
CA THR A 34 2.62 2.74 -5.88
C THR A 34 3.71 2.45 -4.87
N LEU A 35 3.39 1.66 -3.85
CA LEU A 35 4.37 1.20 -2.88
C LEU A 35 4.97 -0.13 -3.36
N THR A 36 6.19 -0.40 -2.92
CA THR A 36 6.85 -1.70 -3.09
C THR A 36 6.81 -2.46 -1.76
N HIS A 37 7.09 -3.77 -1.80
CA HIS A 37 7.25 -4.56 -0.58
C HIS A 37 8.32 -3.96 0.36
N SER A 38 9.45 -3.50 -0.19
CA SER A 38 10.51 -2.85 0.58
C SER A 38 10.02 -1.57 1.26
N ASN A 39 9.20 -0.76 0.57
CA ASN A 39 8.59 0.44 1.17
C ASN A 39 7.69 0.06 2.36
N LEU A 40 6.87 -0.99 2.21
CA LEU A 40 5.99 -1.47 3.29
C LEU A 40 6.80 -1.92 4.51
N CYS A 41 7.88 -2.68 4.32
CA CYS A 41 8.74 -3.12 5.41
C CYS A 41 9.37 -1.93 6.17
N LEU A 42 9.85 -0.91 5.45
CA LEU A 42 10.37 0.31 6.08
C LEU A 42 9.27 1.08 6.82
N ILE A 43 8.07 1.14 6.28
CA ILE A 43 6.91 1.79 6.91
C ILE A 43 6.49 1.06 8.20
N GLU A 44 6.57 -0.28 8.23
CA GLU A 44 6.34 -1.06 9.45
C GLU A 44 7.42 -0.80 10.50
N GLN A 45 8.69 -0.74 10.09
CA GLN A 45 9.81 -0.47 10.99
C GLN A 45 9.70 0.88 11.72
N ILE A 46 9.11 1.89 11.09
CA ILE A 46 8.87 3.21 11.70
C ILE A 46 7.56 3.28 12.52
N GLY A 47 6.87 2.16 12.72
CA GLY A 47 5.76 2.03 13.67
C GLY A 47 4.35 2.13 13.08
N PHE A 48 4.18 1.91 11.77
CA PHE A 48 2.86 1.83 11.14
C PHE A 48 2.41 0.40 10.95
N LEU A 49 1.14 0.13 11.26
CA LEU A 49 0.45 -1.09 10.87
C LEU A 49 -0.03 -0.97 9.42
N ILE A 50 0.14 -2.03 8.64
CA ILE A 50 -0.28 -2.07 7.24
C ILE A 50 -1.47 -3.01 7.11
N GLU A 51 -2.59 -2.48 6.62
CA GLU A 51 -3.80 -3.25 6.32
C GLU A 51 -4.02 -3.30 4.82
N ALA A 52 -4.28 -4.48 4.28
CA ALA A 52 -4.72 -4.64 2.90
C ALA A 52 -6.25 -4.48 2.81
N GLU A 53 -6.74 -3.65 1.89
CA GLU A 53 -8.15 -3.54 1.55
C GLU A 53 -8.60 -4.89 0.95
N GLN A 54 -9.52 -5.56 1.63
CA GLN A 54 -10.08 -6.82 1.17
C GLN A 54 -11.07 -6.53 0.04
N GLN A 55 -10.85 -7.11 -1.14
CA GLN A 55 -11.76 -6.94 -2.26
C GLN A 55 -13.00 -7.81 -2.03
N THR A 56 -14.11 -7.20 -1.65
CA THR A 56 -15.41 -7.87 -1.61
C THR A 56 -15.87 -8.14 -3.04
N LEU A 57 -15.94 -9.40 -3.44
CA LEU A 57 -16.71 -9.80 -4.61
C LEU A 57 -18.19 -9.72 -4.24
N ALA A 58 -18.92 -8.75 -4.80
CA ALA A 58 -20.37 -8.78 -4.76
C ALA A 58 -20.82 -9.97 -5.62
N ALA A 59 -21.48 -10.94 -4.98
CA ALA A 59 -22.10 -12.09 -5.62
C ALA A 59 -23.38 -11.69 -6.37
#